data_AF-A0A0H3CMI9-F1
#
_entry.id   AF-A0A0H3CMI9-F1
#
_cell.length_a   1.000
_cell.length_b   1.000
_cell.length_c   1.000
_cell.angle_alpha   90.00
_cell.angle_beta   90.00
_cell.angle_gamma   90.00
#
_symmetry.space_group_name_H-M   'P 1'
#
loop_
_entity.id
_entity.type
_entity.pdbx_description
1 polymer ?
#
loop_
_entity_poly.entity_id
_entity_poly.type
_entity_poly.pdbx_seq_one_letter_code
_entity_poly.pdbx_strand_id
1 'polypeptide(L)'
;MQTISLQPVKGQTLQVSLGGQRVTLRINQRSTGMFIDVALSGVWIAQGVLCLNCNKIIRYPYLKFKGELFFADTKGDFDPVYDELGSRFKLFYATEEEMSNVL
;
A
#
# COMPACT_ATOMS: atom_id res chain seq x y z
N MET A 1 13.12 3.99 -1.64
CA MET A 1 11.67 3.75 -1.63
C MET A 1 11.11 3.98 -3.03
N GLN A 2 10.10 3.22 -3.43
CA GLN A 2 9.37 3.37 -4.68
C GLN A 2 7.97 3.95 -4.41
N THR A 3 7.56 4.96 -5.18
CA THR A 3 6.17 5.45 -5.15
C THR A 3 5.34 4.65 -6.14
N ILE A 4 4.18 4.16 -5.70
CA ILE A 4 3.22 3.46 -6.56
C ILE A 4 2.24 4.48 -7.12
N SER A 5 2.12 4.53 -8.46
CA SER A 5 1.19 5.45 -9.13
C SER A 5 -0.24 5.00 -8.91
N LEU A 6 -1.07 5.90 -8.39
CA LEU A 6 -2.50 5.70 -8.13
C LEU A 6 -3.31 6.80 -8.82
N GLN A 7 -4.54 6.47 -9.19
CA GLN A 7 -5.52 7.43 -9.69
C GLN A 7 -6.47 7.88 -8.57
N PRO A 8 -6.97 9.13 -8.60
CA PRO A 8 -7.92 9.63 -7.62
C PRO A 8 -9.35 9.11 -7.88
N VAL A 9 -9.53 7.79 -7.76
CA VAL A 9 -10.79 7.09 -8.01
C VAL A 9 -11.15 6.19 -6.83
N LYS A 10 -12.46 5.99 -6.61
CA LYS A 10 -12.95 5.20 -5.47
C LYS A 10 -12.56 3.73 -5.50
N GLY A 11 -12.20 3.18 -6.66
CA GLY A 11 -11.81 1.78 -6.80
C GLY A 11 -10.83 1.61 -7.94
N GLN A 12 -9.71 0.93 -7.69
CA GLN A 12 -8.73 0.60 -8.73
C GLN A 12 -8.02 -0.72 -8.43
N THR A 13 -7.60 -1.41 -9.48
CA THR A 13 -6.75 -2.60 -9.41
C THR A 13 -5.55 -2.39 -10.30
N LEU A 14 -4.36 -2.71 -9.79
CA LEU A 14 -3.11 -2.55 -10.51
C LEU A 14 -2.16 -3.71 -10.21
N GLN A 15 -1.28 -3.99 -11.16
CA GLN A 15 -0.19 -4.95 -11.00
C GLN A 15 1.14 -4.20 -11.03
N VAL A 16 1.99 -4.50 -10.07
CA VAL A 16 3.31 -3.88 -9.92
C VAL A 16 4.35 -4.94 -9.57
N SER A 17 5.61 -4.67 -9.90
CA SER A 17 6.75 -5.49 -9.45
C SER A 17 7.39 -4.80 -8.25
N LEU A 18 7.36 -5.41 -7.07
CA LEU A 18 7.92 -4.88 -5.83
C LEU A 18 8.90 -5.92 -5.26
N GLY A 19 10.16 -5.55 -5.05
CA GLY A 19 11.18 -6.48 -4.53
C GLY A 19 11.37 -7.74 -5.39
N GLY A 20 11.10 -7.64 -6.70
CA GLY A 20 11.11 -8.78 -7.64
C GLY A 20 9.88 -9.70 -7.55
N GLN A 21 8.84 -9.32 -6.78
CA GLN A 21 7.59 -10.06 -6.67
C GLN A 21 6.50 -9.43 -7.53
N ARG A 22 5.71 -10.27 -8.22
CA ARG A 22 4.51 -9.82 -8.93
C ARG A 22 3.39 -9.59 -7.91
N VAL A 23 3.06 -8.33 -7.67
CA VAL A 23 2.07 -7.92 -6.68
C VAL A 23 0.83 -7.39 -7.40
N THR A 24 -0.35 -7.88 -7.02
CA THR A 24 -1.62 -7.27 -7.40
C THR A 24 -2.18 -6.53 -6.20
N LEU A 25 -2.54 -5.26 -6.41
CA LEU A 25 -3.15 -4.40 -5.41
C LEU A 25 -4.57 -4.09 -5.87
N ARG A 26 -5.54 -4.24 -4.96
CA ARG A 26 -6.90 -3.75 -5.16
C ARG A 26 -7.21 -2.76 -4.05
N ILE A 27 -7.53 -1.53 -4.41
CA ILE A 27 -7.80 -0.45 -3.46
C ILE A 27 -9.23 0.01 -3.65
N ASN A 28 -9.99 0.13 -2.57
CA ASN A 28 -11.38 0.58 -2.61
C ASN A 28 -11.71 1.51 -1.43
N GLN A 29 -12.35 2.64 -1.74
CA GLN A 29 -13.02 3.50 -0.77
C GLN A 29 -14.37 2.90 -0.37
N ARG A 30 -14.63 2.85 0.93
CA ARG A 30 -15.93 2.58 1.54
C ARG A 30 -16.35 3.77 2.40
N SER A 31 -17.58 3.75 2.93
CA SER A 31 -18.08 4.78 3.84
C SER A 31 -17.28 4.87 5.15
N THR A 32 -16.60 3.79 5.54
CA THR A 32 -15.85 3.67 6.80
C THR A 32 -14.33 3.82 6.63
N GLY A 33 -13.84 4.10 5.42
CA GLY A 33 -12.41 4.23 5.15
C GLY A 33 -11.98 3.61 3.82
N MET A 34 -10.68 3.66 3.56
CA MET A 34 -10.07 3.04 2.39
C MET A 34 -9.47 1.69 2.75
N PHE A 35 -9.67 0.70 1.88
CA PHE A 35 -9.23 -0.66 2.10
C PHE A 35 -8.38 -1.15 0.94
N ILE A 36 -7.43 -2.02 1.25
CA ILE A 36 -6.54 -2.65 0.27
C ILE A 36 -6.53 -4.18 0.41
N ASP A 37 -6.54 -4.85 -0.72
CA ASP A 37 -6.22 -6.27 -0.87
C ASP A 37 -4.88 -6.40 -1.59
N VAL A 38 -4.07 -7.38 -1.18
CA VAL A 38 -2.75 -7.67 -1.75
C VAL A 38 -2.65 -9.14 -2.12
N ALA A 39 -2.23 -9.41 -3.35
CA ALA A 39 -1.90 -10.76 -3.83
C ALA A 39 -0.46 -10.84 -4.35
N LEU A 40 0.17 -12.00 -4.13
CA LEU A 40 1.46 -12.37 -4.70
C LEU A 40 1.25 -13.45 -5.75
N SER A 41 1.69 -13.19 -6.98
CA SER A 41 1.59 -14.16 -8.09
C SER A 41 0.18 -14.76 -8.26
N GLY A 42 -0.86 -13.95 -8.03
CA GLY A 42 -2.27 -14.37 -8.14
C GLY A 42 -2.89 -14.98 -6.88
N VAL A 43 -2.12 -15.16 -5.81
CA VAL A 43 -2.62 -15.68 -4.52
C VAL A 43 -2.80 -14.53 -3.53
N TRP A 44 -4.03 -14.32 -3.05
CA TRP A 44 -4.35 -13.30 -2.04
C TRP A 44 -3.69 -13.63 -0.71
N ILE A 45 -2.85 -12.71 -0.22
CA ILE A 45 -2.14 -12.85 1.06
C ILE A 45 -2.73 -11.95 2.15
N ALA A 46 -3.38 -10.86 1.77
CA ALA A 46 -4.05 -9.93 2.67
C ALA A 46 -5.28 -9.36 1.97
N GLN A 47 -6.41 -9.29 2.67
CA GLN A 47 -7.66 -8.76 2.14
C GLN A 47 -8.36 -7.92 3.21
N GLY A 48 -9.02 -6.83 2.79
CA GLY A 48 -9.76 -5.94 3.66
C GLY A 48 -8.89 -5.20 4.67
N VAL A 49 -7.62 -4.93 4.34
CA VAL A 49 -6.74 -4.19 5.24
C VAL A 49 -7.10 -2.71 5.20
N LEU A 50 -7.39 -2.12 6.36
CA LEU A 50 -7.67 -0.69 6.48
C LEU A 50 -6.38 0.11 6.22
N CYS A 51 -6.46 1.07 5.29
CA CYS A 51 -5.36 1.97 4.97
C CYS A 51 -5.34 3.12 5.98
N LEU A 52 -4.29 3.17 6.79
CA LEU A 52 -4.03 4.23 7.76
C LEU A 52 -2.72 4.93 7.43
N ASN A 53 -2.60 6.20 7.80
CA ASN A 53 -1.40 6.98 7.59
C ASN A 53 -0.17 6.34 8.26
N CYS A 54 0.92 6.20 7.52
CA CYS A 54 2.20 5.61 7.93
C CYS A 54 2.10 4.20 8.54
N ASN A 55 1.02 3.47 8.27
CA ASN A 55 0.81 2.14 8.82
C ASN A 55 1.16 1.05 7.80
N LYS A 56 1.89 0.03 8.26
CA LYS A 56 2.24 -1.14 7.47
C LYS A 56 0.99 -1.93 7.11
N ILE A 57 0.77 -2.10 5.82
CA ILE A 57 -0.34 -2.91 5.26
C ILE A 57 -0.09 -4.40 5.50
N ILE A 58 1.15 -4.86 5.34
CA ILE A 58 1.56 -6.25 5.56
C ILE A 58 2.54 -6.28 6.72
N ARG A 59 2.20 -6.97 7.81
CA ARG A 59 2.98 -6.94 9.06
C ARG A 59 3.69 -8.24 9.41
N TYR A 60 3.25 -9.35 8.84
CA TYR A 60 3.69 -10.68 9.28
C TYR A 60 4.62 -11.33 8.25
N PRO A 61 5.84 -11.73 8.65
CA PRO A 61 6.81 -12.33 7.72
C PRO A 61 6.32 -13.60 7.02
N TYR A 62 5.41 -14.38 7.64
CA TYR A 62 4.88 -15.61 7.05
C TYR A 62 4.06 -15.38 5.77
N LEU A 63 3.66 -14.14 5.48
CA LEU A 63 2.95 -13.76 4.27
C LEU A 63 3.87 -13.66 3.04
N LYS A 64 5.19 -13.78 3.24
CA LYS A 64 6.22 -13.85 2.19
C LYS A 64 6.29 -12.63 1.27
N PHE A 65 5.68 -11.51 1.67
CA PHE A 65 5.90 -10.21 1.04
C PHE A 65 7.27 -9.68 1.48
N LYS A 66 8.10 -9.29 0.52
CA LYS A 66 9.44 -8.74 0.77
C LYS A 66 9.34 -7.23 0.82
N GLY A 67 9.83 -6.62 1.89
CA GLY A 67 9.74 -5.18 2.13
C GLY A 67 8.45 -4.75 2.81
N GLU A 68 8.17 -3.45 2.75
CA GLU A 68 7.08 -2.79 3.45
C GLU A 68 6.21 -1.99 2.48
N LEU A 69 4.90 -2.01 2.73
CA LEU A 69 3.91 -1.26 1.96
C LEU A 69 3.09 -0.40 2.92
N PHE A 70 3.01 0.90 2.68
CA PHE A 70 2.28 1.83 3.55
C PHE A 70 1.84 3.08 2.78
N PHE A 71 0.75 3.69 3.23
CA PHE A 71 0.36 5.03 2.79
C PHE A 71 1.06 6.09 3.62
N ALA A 72 1.34 7.25 3.06
CA ALA A 72 1.66 8.44 3.84
C ALA A 72 0.97 9.69 3.27
N ASP A 73 0.45 10.53 4.18
CA ASP A 73 0.03 11.90 3.89
C ASP A 73 1.27 12.79 3.79
N THR A 74 1.46 13.40 2.62
CA THR A 74 2.62 14.28 2.36
C THR A 74 2.41 15.73 2.79
N LYS A 75 1.22 16.09 3.28
CA LYS A 75 0.87 17.45 3.71
C LYS A 75 0.42 17.55 5.16
N GLY A 76 0.24 16.42 5.84
CA GLY A 76 -0.31 16.36 7.19
C GLY A 76 -0.24 14.94 7.74
N ASP A 77 -1.23 14.57 8.53
CA ASP A 77 -1.29 13.31 9.26
C ASP A 77 -2.61 12.53 9.05
N PHE A 78 -3.37 12.85 8.00
CA PHE A 78 -4.67 12.24 7.73
C PHE A 78 -4.55 10.86 7.08
N ASP A 79 -5.54 10.01 7.35
CA ASP A 79 -5.71 8.74 6.65
C ASP A 79 -6.11 8.96 5.17
N PRO A 80 -5.70 8.06 4.26
CA PRO A 80 -5.91 8.24 2.82
C PRO A 80 -7.39 8.24 2.42
N VAL A 81 -7.75 9.23 1.61
CA VAL A 81 -9.05 9.34 0.92
C VAL A 81 -8.85 9.41 -0.59
N TYR A 82 -9.87 8.96 -1.34
CA TYR A 82 -9.72 8.68 -2.77
C TYR A 82 -9.41 9.90 -3.65
N ASP A 83 -9.85 11.09 -3.26
CA ASP A 83 -9.81 12.32 -4.06
C ASP A 83 -8.39 12.88 -4.24
N GLU A 84 -7.49 12.64 -3.28
CA GLU A 84 -6.09 13.04 -3.38
C GLU A 84 -5.10 11.85 -3.46
N LEU A 85 -5.55 10.68 -3.90
CA LEU A 85 -4.64 9.54 -4.15
C LEU A 85 -3.62 9.86 -5.25
N GLY A 86 -2.37 9.47 -5.01
CA GLY A 86 -1.26 9.67 -5.94
C GLY A 86 -0.65 11.07 -5.89
N SER A 87 -1.37 12.07 -5.37
CA SER A 87 -0.86 13.43 -5.13
C SER A 87 -0.47 13.64 -3.67
N ARG A 88 -1.44 13.77 -2.77
CA ARG A 88 -1.22 13.96 -1.33
C ARG A 88 -1.01 12.64 -0.61
N PHE A 89 -1.94 11.70 -0.82
CA PHE A 89 -1.90 10.38 -0.20
C PHE A 89 -1.16 9.43 -1.13
N LYS A 90 0.10 9.16 -0.78
CA LYS A 90 0.98 8.35 -1.60
C LYS A 90 1.12 6.96 -1.01
N LEU A 91 1.10 5.96 -1.88
CA LEU A 91 1.41 4.59 -1.51
C LEU A 91 2.88 4.33 -1.80
N PHE A 92 3.62 3.95 -0.77
CA PHE A 92 5.04 3.70 -0.83
C PHE A 92 5.35 2.23 -0.64
N TYR A 93 6.36 1.78 -1.37
CA TYR A 93 7.06 0.53 -1.14
C TYR A 93 8.48 0.84 -0.67
N ALA A 94 8.92 0.22 0.42
CA ALA A 94 10.29 0.28 0.92
C ALA A 94 10.87 -1.13 0.99
N THR A 95 12.15 -1.30 0.64
CA THR A 95 12.82 -2.59 0.81
C THR A 95 13.12 -2.86 2.29
N GLU A 96 13.40 -4.11 2.64
CA GLU A 96 13.81 -4.46 4.01
C GLU A 96 15.08 -3.68 4.44
N GLU A 97 16.04 -3.53 3.52
CA GLU A 97 17.27 -2.77 3.75
C GLU A 97 17.00 -1.27 4.01
N GLU A 98 16.07 -0.66 3.27
CA GLU A 98 15.69 0.73 3.49
C GLU A 98 15.04 0.94 4.86
N MET A 99 14.34 -0.09 5.37
CA MET A 99 13.67 -0.05 6.66
C MET A 99 14.59 -0.38 7.83
N SER A 100 15.64 -1.18 7.62
CA SER A 100 16.62 -1.50 8.66
C SER A 100 17.55 -0.34 9.00
N ASN A 101 17.75 0.59 8.07
CA ASN A 101 18.63 1.77 8.25
C ASN A 101 17.96 2.93 9.02
N VAL A 102 16.78 2.70 9.60
CA VAL A 102 15.99 3.71 10.33
C VAL A 102 16.10 3.51 11.86
N LEU A 103 17.04 2.67 12.32
CA LEU A 103 17.37 2.46 13.74
C LEU A 103 18.84 2.79 14.02
#